data_AF-A0A972HG48-F1
#
_entry.id   AF-A0A972HG48-F1
#
_cell.length_a   1.000
_cell.length_b   1.000
_cell.length_c   1.000
_cell.angle_alpha   90.00
_cell.angle_beta   90.00
_cell.angle_gamma   90.00
#
_symmetry.space_group_name_H-M   'P 1'
#
loop_
_entity.id
_entity.type
_entity.pdbx_description
1 polymer ?
#
loop_
_entity_poly.entity_id
_entity_poly.type
_entity_poly.pdbx_seq_one_letter_code
_entity_poly.pdbx_strand_id
1 'polypeptide(L)'
;MRTDYCGQLGVDDIGRTVTVCGWVSKRREHGEHLAFVDLRDHTGIVQCVVDHAHDIRSEYVLAITATVRARPDETVNSSMATGAIELGDASVEVLSAAEPPPFQVDGRQEVDETIRIRHRYLDLRSTRMQKNLRTRAKVNSAIRTSMEEQGFLEVETPMLIASTPEGARDFVVPSRLRPGTFYALPQSPQLFKQLCMVGGIDRYYQIARCMRDEDLRADRQFEFMQLDMEMSFSDGPEVRATISNAVAAATEAITGTRPTEFPEMTWHDAMNQYGSDKPDVRFEMYLAELTDLFADTGFNAFMAPSIKGICAKGAADQLSRNKLDGLTDAAKRWGAKGLVWMKVGANGEVSSPVAKFMSEAEIAGVLDRLGAVEGDVCFLVADKWAKTTHVLGLLRLELGRPPVTEGGLNFLWVIDFPLFESIDDDGTPVSTHHPFTMPHEDDMHLISGGGDGGEELLNVRSQAYDLVLNGWELGSGSVRIHRADIQSQIFELLGI
;
A
#
# COMPACT_ATOMS: atom_id res chain seq x y z
N MET A 1 -27.36 -16.23 -26.02
CA MET A 1 -27.41 -17.31 -25.01
C MET A 1 -28.14 -16.85 -23.75
N ARG A 2 -27.83 -15.69 -23.16
CA ARG A 2 -28.63 -15.10 -22.06
C ARG A 2 -29.42 -13.88 -22.50
N THR A 3 -30.53 -13.59 -21.80
CA THR A 3 -31.30 -12.34 -21.86
C THR A 3 -30.96 -11.42 -20.70
N ASP A 4 -30.64 -11.99 -19.53
CA ASP A 4 -30.42 -11.24 -18.28
C ASP A 4 -29.21 -11.81 -17.50
N TYR A 5 -28.68 -11.01 -16.57
CA TYR A 5 -27.66 -11.44 -15.63
C TYR A 5 -28.29 -11.94 -14.32
N CYS A 6 -27.66 -12.94 -13.70
CA CYS A 6 -28.20 -13.63 -12.53
C CYS A 6 -28.50 -12.66 -11.39
N GLY A 7 -27.55 -11.80 -11.02
CA GLY A 7 -27.68 -10.87 -9.88
C GLY A 7 -28.42 -9.57 -10.17
N GLN A 8 -28.92 -9.37 -11.39
CA GLN A 8 -29.64 -8.14 -11.78
C GLN A 8 -31.16 -8.29 -11.80
N LEU A 9 -31.68 -9.50 -11.62
CA LEU A 9 -33.11 -9.75 -11.57
C LEU A 9 -33.70 -9.27 -10.23
N GLY A 10 -34.92 -8.74 -10.27
CA GLY A 10 -35.63 -8.21 -9.11
C GLY A 10 -37.13 -8.47 -9.14
N VAL A 11 -37.85 -7.87 -8.19
CA VAL A 11 -39.31 -8.00 -8.07
C VAL A 11 -40.07 -7.45 -9.28
N ASP A 12 -39.49 -6.45 -9.95
CA ASP A 12 -40.09 -5.85 -11.15
C ASP A 12 -40.06 -6.79 -12.35
N ASP A 13 -39.32 -7.91 -12.26
CA ASP A 13 -39.19 -8.89 -13.32
C ASP A 13 -40.17 -10.06 -13.21
N ILE A 14 -40.98 -10.12 -12.14
CA ILE A 14 -41.91 -11.22 -11.90
C ILE A 14 -42.85 -11.42 -13.10
N GLY A 15 -42.97 -12.67 -13.53
CA GLY A 15 -43.77 -13.09 -14.69
C GLY A 15 -43.01 -13.04 -16.02
N ARG A 16 -41.83 -12.41 -16.09
CA ARG A 16 -40.99 -12.46 -17.30
C ARG A 16 -40.37 -13.86 -17.46
N THR A 17 -40.33 -14.34 -18.70
CA THR A 17 -39.47 -15.46 -19.07
C THR A 17 -38.09 -14.93 -19.41
N VAL A 18 -37.07 -15.45 -18.75
CA VAL A 18 -35.67 -15.02 -18.89
C VAL A 18 -34.78 -16.22 -19.15
N THR A 19 -33.66 -15.99 -19.83
CA THR A 19 -32.56 -16.96 -19.94
C THR A 19 -31.33 -16.39 -19.24
N VAL A 20 -30.86 -17.10 -18.21
CA VAL A 20 -29.63 -16.77 -17.49
C VAL A 20 -28.55 -17.80 -17.77
N CYS A 21 -27.28 -17.38 -17.78
CA CYS A 21 -26.14 -18.28 -17.96
C CYS A 21 -25.11 -18.03 -16.87
N GLY A 22 -24.61 -19.10 -16.24
CA GLY A 22 -23.69 -18.97 -15.11
C GLY A 22 -23.13 -20.30 -14.61
N TRP A 23 -22.50 -20.24 -13.46
CA TRP A 23 -21.91 -21.38 -12.75
C TRP A 23 -22.78 -21.79 -11.58
N VAL A 24 -22.94 -23.09 -11.37
CA VAL A 24 -23.62 -23.62 -10.18
C VAL A 24 -22.77 -23.31 -8.95
N SER A 25 -23.24 -22.41 -8.10
CA SER A 25 -22.57 -22.09 -6.83
C SER A 25 -22.91 -23.10 -5.74
N LYS A 26 -24.18 -23.52 -5.69
CA LYS A 26 -24.67 -24.49 -4.71
C LYS A 26 -25.87 -25.24 -5.28
N ARG A 27 -25.99 -26.51 -4.93
CA ARG A 27 -27.17 -27.35 -5.18
C ARG A 27 -27.72 -27.86 -3.85
N ARG A 28 -29.03 -27.83 -3.68
CA ARG A 28 -29.75 -28.36 -2.50
C ARG A 28 -30.96 -29.14 -2.99
N GLU A 29 -31.21 -30.31 -2.39
CA GLU A 29 -32.41 -31.09 -2.70
C GLU A 29 -33.63 -30.54 -1.94
N HIS A 30 -34.80 -30.61 -2.57
CA HIS A 30 -36.06 -30.12 -2.02
C HIS A 30 -37.22 -31.04 -2.41
N GLY A 31 -37.68 -31.82 -1.43
CA GLY A 31 -38.70 -32.85 -1.67
C GLY A 31 -38.16 -33.99 -2.56
N GLU A 32 -39.08 -34.73 -3.18
CA GLU A 32 -38.74 -35.92 -3.99
C GLU A 32 -38.50 -35.62 -5.47
N HIS A 33 -38.76 -34.39 -5.95
CA HIS A 33 -38.76 -34.05 -7.39
C HIS A 33 -38.04 -32.74 -7.76
N LEU A 34 -37.61 -31.92 -6.80
CA LEU A 34 -37.06 -30.59 -7.10
C LEU A 34 -35.71 -30.35 -6.42
N ALA A 35 -34.81 -29.68 -7.12
CA ALA A 35 -33.57 -29.15 -6.56
C ALA A 35 -33.53 -27.63 -6.67
N PHE A 36 -32.99 -26.99 -5.65
CA PHE A 36 -32.59 -25.59 -5.72
C PHE A 36 -31.15 -25.49 -6.20
N VAL A 37 -30.95 -24.75 -7.28
CA VAL A 37 -29.64 -24.43 -7.84
C VAL A 37 -29.41 -22.93 -7.71
N ASP A 38 -28.40 -22.56 -6.94
CA ASP A 38 -27.94 -21.18 -6.88
C ASP A 38 -27.01 -20.95 -8.07
N LEU A 39 -27.50 -20.28 -9.12
CA LEU A 39 -26.73 -19.98 -10.32
C LEU A 39 -26.04 -18.62 -10.16
N ARG A 40 -24.72 -18.61 -10.33
CA ARG A 40 -23.85 -17.45 -10.14
C ARG A 40 -23.31 -16.94 -11.47
N ASP A 41 -23.33 -15.64 -11.66
CA ASP A 41 -22.42 -14.96 -12.57
C ASP A 41 -21.71 -13.81 -11.86
N HIS A 42 -21.02 -12.95 -12.61
CA HIS A 42 -20.25 -11.87 -12.00
C HIS A 42 -21.10 -10.75 -11.36
N THR A 43 -22.42 -10.71 -11.62
CA THR A 43 -23.33 -9.71 -11.05
C THR A 43 -23.95 -10.19 -9.74
N GLY A 44 -23.95 -11.50 -9.49
CA GLY A 44 -24.50 -12.09 -8.28
C GLY A 44 -25.05 -13.49 -8.51
N ILE A 45 -25.96 -13.89 -7.63
CA ILE A 45 -26.55 -15.23 -7.59
C ILE A 45 -28.07 -15.11 -7.75
N VAL A 46 -28.70 -16.03 -8.48
CA VAL A 46 -30.14 -16.23 -8.50
C VAL A 46 -30.48 -17.69 -8.17
N GLN A 47 -31.55 -17.92 -7.42
CA GLN A 47 -32.03 -19.27 -7.14
C GLN A 47 -32.90 -19.76 -8.30
N CYS A 48 -32.60 -20.96 -8.78
CA CYS A 48 -33.36 -21.67 -9.80
C CYS A 48 -33.97 -22.94 -9.19
N VAL A 49 -35.25 -23.16 -9.43
CA VAL A 49 -35.96 -24.39 -9.06
C VAL A 49 -35.96 -25.30 -10.28
N VAL A 50 -35.23 -26.41 -10.21
CA VAL A 50 -35.01 -27.35 -11.33
C VAL A 50 -35.53 -28.74 -10.97
N ASP A 51 -36.01 -29.49 -11.96
CA ASP A 51 -36.42 -30.89 -11.80
C ASP A 51 -35.20 -31.81 -11.55
N HIS A 52 -35.38 -32.90 -10.81
CA HIS A 52 -34.36 -33.89 -10.45
C HIS A 52 -33.79 -34.71 -11.60
N ALA A 53 -34.22 -34.45 -12.85
CA ALA A 53 -33.73 -35.16 -14.03
C ALA A 53 -32.24 -34.89 -14.38
N HIS A 54 -31.58 -33.93 -13.72
CA HIS A 54 -30.23 -33.48 -14.09
C HIS A 54 -29.18 -33.71 -12.98
N ASP A 55 -28.08 -34.44 -13.29
CA ASP A 55 -26.86 -34.55 -12.46
C ASP A 55 -26.08 -33.23 -12.51
N ILE A 56 -26.61 -32.22 -11.84
CA ILE A 56 -26.01 -30.89 -11.73
C ILE A 56 -25.08 -30.89 -10.53
N ARG A 57 -23.81 -30.53 -10.74
CA ARG A 57 -22.82 -30.42 -9.65
C ARG A 57 -22.27 -29.01 -9.54
N SER A 58 -21.56 -28.76 -8.44
CA SER A 58 -20.88 -27.50 -8.20
C SER A 58 -19.98 -27.12 -9.38
N GLU A 59 -19.98 -25.84 -9.72
CA GLU A 59 -19.19 -25.22 -10.79
C GLU A 59 -19.51 -25.71 -12.22
N TYR A 60 -20.58 -26.49 -12.44
CA TYR A 60 -21.14 -26.74 -13.77
C TYR A 60 -21.57 -25.41 -14.41
N VAL A 61 -21.40 -25.30 -15.73
CA VAL A 61 -21.84 -24.14 -16.51
C VAL A 61 -23.19 -24.45 -17.14
N LEU A 62 -24.20 -23.65 -16.80
CA LEU A 62 -25.58 -23.86 -17.24
C LEU A 62 -26.10 -22.66 -18.02
N ALA A 63 -27.00 -22.91 -18.95
CA ALA A 63 -28.01 -21.95 -19.40
C ALA A 63 -29.37 -22.40 -18.88
N ILE A 64 -30.10 -21.51 -18.22
CA ILE A 64 -31.41 -21.80 -17.64
C ILE A 64 -32.41 -20.80 -18.21
N THR A 65 -33.42 -21.30 -18.92
CA THR A 65 -34.58 -20.52 -19.36
C THR A 65 -35.75 -20.82 -18.44
N ALA A 66 -36.30 -19.79 -17.80
CA ALA A 66 -37.25 -19.95 -16.71
C ALA A 66 -38.14 -18.71 -16.55
N THR A 67 -39.21 -18.83 -15.79
CA THR A 67 -40.09 -17.70 -15.44
C THR A 67 -39.72 -17.15 -14.05
N VAL A 68 -39.54 -15.84 -13.95
CA VAL A 68 -39.28 -15.16 -12.66
C VAL A 68 -40.55 -15.19 -11.80
N ARG A 69 -40.42 -15.59 -10.53
CA ARG A 69 -41.52 -15.69 -9.57
C ARG A 69 -41.12 -15.08 -8.25
N ALA A 70 -42.09 -14.56 -7.50
CA ALA A 70 -41.90 -14.23 -6.10
C ALA A 70 -41.60 -15.51 -5.29
N ARG A 71 -40.66 -15.43 -4.36
CA ARG A 71 -40.53 -16.47 -3.35
C ARG A 71 -41.71 -16.41 -2.37
N PRO A 72 -42.10 -17.55 -1.78
CA PRO A 72 -42.92 -17.54 -0.58
C PRO A 72 -42.28 -16.67 0.51
N ASP A 73 -43.09 -15.90 1.25
CA ASP A 73 -42.64 -14.96 2.28
C ASP A 73 -41.65 -15.58 3.28
N GLU A 74 -41.87 -16.86 3.63
CA GLU A 74 -41.04 -17.64 4.56
C GLU A 74 -39.64 -17.96 4.05
N THR A 75 -39.41 -17.84 2.74
CA THR A 75 -38.15 -18.24 2.06
C THR A 75 -37.44 -17.06 1.38
N VAL A 76 -37.94 -15.84 1.60
CA VAL A 76 -37.29 -14.60 1.20
C VAL A 76 -35.94 -14.49 1.92
N ASN A 77 -34.88 -14.28 1.15
CA ASN A 77 -33.52 -14.15 1.68
C ASN A 77 -33.03 -12.70 1.62
N SER A 78 -33.16 -11.95 2.70
CA SER A 78 -32.71 -10.54 2.78
C SER A 78 -31.19 -10.35 2.61
N SER A 79 -30.39 -11.42 2.69
CA SER A 79 -28.93 -11.35 2.46
C SER A 79 -28.54 -11.40 0.96
N MET A 80 -29.50 -11.61 0.06
CA MET A 80 -29.28 -11.68 -1.39
C MET A 80 -30.07 -10.61 -2.11
N ALA A 81 -29.47 -9.93 -3.10
CA ALA A 81 -30.17 -8.94 -3.92
C ALA A 81 -31.39 -9.53 -4.65
N THR A 82 -31.28 -10.77 -5.11
CA THR A 82 -32.35 -11.55 -5.77
C THR A 82 -33.21 -12.34 -4.77
N GLY A 83 -33.05 -12.09 -3.47
CA GLY A 83 -33.59 -12.95 -2.42
C GLY A 83 -35.11 -12.98 -2.29
N ALA A 84 -35.81 -12.01 -2.91
CA ALA A 84 -37.27 -11.97 -2.97
C ALA A 84 -37.85 -12.77 -4.16
N ILE A 85 -37.01 -13.24 -5.09
CA ILE A 85 -37.44 -13.93 -6.31
C ILE A 85 -36.71 -15.27 -6.50
N GLU A 86 -37.29 -16.12 -7.35
CA GLU A 86 -36.65 -17.32 -7.87
C GLU A 86 -37.08 -17.59 -9.31
N LEU A 87 -36.32 -18.46 -10.00
CA LEU A 87 -36.62 -18.90 -11.36
C LEU A 87 -37.31 -20.27 -11.32
N GLY A 88 -38.60 -20.30 -11.70
CA GLY A 88 -39.42 -21.51 -11.78
C GLY A 88 -39.66 -21.98 -13.22
N ASP A 89 -40.20 -23.18 -13.36
CA ASP A 89 -40.44 -23.86 -14.66
C ASP A 89 -39.18 -23.86 -15.54
N ALA A 90 -38.05 -24.20 -14.92
CA ALA A 90 -36.74 -24.10 -15.54
C ALA A 90 -36.51 -25.18 -16.59
N SER A 91 -36.15 -24.74 -17.81
CA SER A 91 -35.48 -25.55 -18.81
C SER A 91 -33.97 -25.37 -18.67
N VAL A 92 -33.24 -26.46 -18.40
CA VAL A 92 -31.80 -26.45 -18.11
C VAL A 92 -31.02 -27.05 -19.27
N GLU A 93 -30.04 -26.30 -19.77
CA GLU A 93 -29.02 -26.76 -20.69
C GLU A 93 -27.67 -26.78 -19.97
N VAL A 94 -27.02 -27.95 -19.93
CA VAL A 94 -25.64 -28.08 -19.41
C VAL A 94 -24.67 -27.68 -20.52
N LEU A 95 -24.13 -26.46 -20.44
CA LEU A 95 -23.15 -25.95 -21.40
C LEU A 95 -21.78 -26.61 -21.22
N SER A 96 -21.40 -26.89 -19.97
CA SER A 96 -20.14 -27.54 -19.64
C SER A 96 -20.20 -28.18 -18.25
N ALA A 97 -19.89 -29.47 -18.18
CA ALA A 97 -19.71 -30.17 -16.91
C ALA A 97 -18.36 -29.80 -16.27
N ALA A 98 -18.30 -29.76 -14.95
CA ALA A 98 -17.08 -29.51 -14.18
C ALA A 98 -16.66 -30.75 -13.38
N GLU A 99 -15.36 -30.98 -13.28
CA GLU A 99 -14.82 -31.89 -12.27
C GLU A 99 -15.00 -31.29 -10.86
N PRO A 100 -15.02 -32.10 -9.79
CA PRO A 100 -15.03 -31.59 -8.42
C PRO A 100 -13.89 -30.58 -8.21
N PRO A 101 -14.18 -29.33 -7.83
CA PRO A 101 -13.14 -28.31 -7.73
C PRO A 101 -12.19 -28.61 -6.55
N PRO A 102 -10.90 -28.25 -6.65
CA PRO A 102 -9.90 -28.48 -5.60
C PRO A 102 -10.20 -27.72 -4.30
N PHE A 103 -11.05 -26.69 -4.37
CA PHE A 103 -11.61 -25.99 -3.22
C PHE A 103 -12.97 -25.38 -3.60
N GLN A 104 -13.80 -25.09 -2.60
CA GLN A 104 -15.08 -24.42 -2.81
C GLN A 104 -14.87 -22.92 -3.06
N VAL A 105 -15.46 -22.39 -4.14
CA VAL A 105 -15.51 -20.94 -4.39
C VAL A 105 -16.38 -20.28 -3.32
N ASP A 106 -15.86 -19.22 -2.68
CA ASP A 106 -16.51 -18.53 -1.56
C ASP A 106 -16.92 -19.47 -0.39
N GLY A 107 -16.14 -20.53 -0.18
CA GLY A 107 -16.32 -21.46 0.94
C GLY A 107 -15.98 -20.82 2.31
N ARG A 108 -16.46 -21.44 3.39
CA ARG A 108 -16.18 -20.99 4.77
C ARG A 108 -14.75 -21.25 5.23
N GLN A 109 -14.09 -22.23 4.61
CA GLN A 109 -12.72 -22.62 4.97
C GLN A 109 -11.74 -21.74 4.22
N GLU A 110 -10.74 -21.23 4.94
CA GLU A 110 -9.63 -20.54 4.33
C GLU A 110 -8.80 -21.53 3.51
N VAL A 111 -8.51 -21.16 2.26
CA VAL A 111 -7.75 -21.99 1.32
C VAL A 111 -6.33 -21.45 1.24
N ASP A 112 -5.36 -22.35 1.35
CA ASP A 112 -3.94 -22.05 1.20
C ASP A 112 -3.65 -21.25 -0.09
N GLU A 113 -2.80 -20.23 0.03
CA GLU A 113 -2.49 -19.33 -1.08
C GLU A 113 -1.85 -20.06 -2.26
N THR A 114 -1.00 -21.05 -2.01
CA THR A 114 -0.34 -21.84 -3.06
C THR A 114 -1.37 -22.58 -3.92
N ILE A 115 -2.42 -23.13 -3.29
CA ILE A 115 -3.52 -23.80 -3.98
C ILE A 115 -4.33 -22.79 -4.80
N ARG A 116 -4.62 -21.62 -4.22
CA ARG A 116 -5.36 -20.55 -4.92
C ARG A 116 -4.60 -20.03 -6.13
N ILE A 117 -3.28 -19.85 -6.06
CA ILE A 117 -2.45 -19.42 -7.18
C ILE A 117 -2.36 -20.52 -8.24
N ARG A 118 -2.17 -21.79 -7.85
CA ARG A 118 -2.14 -22.92 -8.80
C ARG A 118 -3.44 -23.03 -9.60
N HIS A 119 -4.57 -22.79 -8.97
CA HIS A 119 -5.89 -22.80 -9.61
C HIS A 119 -6.50 -21.40 -9.70
N ARG A 120 -5.67 -20.40 -10.06
CA ARG A 120 -6.09 -18.99 -10.06
C ARG A 120 -7.33 -18.75 -10.92
N TYR A 121 -7.50 -19.47 -12.02
CA TYR A 121 -8.71 -19.41 -12.86
C TYR A 121 -10.01 -19.71 -12.09
N LEU A 122 -9.95 -20.56 -11.07
CA LEU A 122 -11.07 -20.86 -10.18
C LEU A 122 -11.20 -19.81 -9.08
N ASP A 123 -10.09 -19.41 -8.45
CA ASP A 123 -10.07 -18.36 -7.41
C ASP A 123 -10.57 -17.01 -7.96
N LEU A 124 -10.36 -16.73 -9.24
CA LEU A 124 -10.90 -15.58 -9.95
C LEU A 124 -12.44 -15.55 -9.99
N ARG A 125 -13.13 -16.68 -9.76
CA ARG A 125 -14.60 -16.72 -9.65
C ARG A 125 -15.11 -16.23 -8.29
N SER A 126 -14.24 -16.15 -7.28
CA SER A 126 -14.62 -15.71 -5.94
C SER A 126 -15.12 -14.26 -5.94
N THR A 127 -16.06 -13.98 -5.05
CA THR A 127 -16.61 -12.63 -4.88
C THR A 127 -15.51 -11.62 -4.55
N ARG A 128 -14.55 -12.01 -3.71
CA ARG A 128 -13.38 -11.18 -3.37
C ARG A 128 -12.57 -10.83 -4.61
N MET A 129 -12.22 -11.82 -5.44
CA MET A 129 -11.38 -11.55 -6.61
C MET A 129 -12.10 -10.76 -7.70
N GLN A 130 -13.39 -11.06 -7.94
CA GLN A 130 -14.22 -10.27 -8.85
C GLN A 130 -14.31 -8.81 -8.40
N LYS A 131 -14.55 -8.56 -7.11
CA LYS A 131 -14.57 -7.20 -6.54
C LYS A 131 -13.23 -6.50 -6.77
N ASN A 132 -12.11 -7.12 -6.40
CA ASN A 132 -10.78 -6.51 -6.52
C ASN A 132 -10.43 -6.11 -7.97
N LEU A 133 -10.68 -7.00 -8.95
CA LEU A 133 -10.39 -6.71 -10.35
C LEU A 133 -11.29 -5.63 -10.94
N ARG A 134 -12.58 -5.62 -10.58
CA ARG A 134 -13.52 -4.58 -11.02
C ARG A 134 -13.20 -3.22 -10.39
N THR A 135 -12.85 -3.20 -9.11
CA THR A 135 -12.34 -2.01 -8.43
C THR A 135 -11.11 -1.48 -9.15
N ARG A 136 -10.11 -2.32 -9.45
CA ARG A 136 -8.91 -1.92 -10.21
C ARG A 136 -9.28 -1.34 -11.58
N ALA A 137 -10.19 -1.96 -12.32
CA ALA A 137 -10.63 -1.45 -13.62
C ALA A 137 -11.30 -0.07 -13.50
N LYS A 138 -12.15 0.12 -12.48
CA LYS A 138 -12.82 1.40 -12.22
C LYS A 138 -11.85 2.49 -11.79
N VAL A 139 -10.86 2.18 -10.94
CA VAL A 139 -9.75 3.07 -10.58
C VAL A 139 -8.98 3.51 -11.82
N ASN A 140 -8.57 2.56 -12.68
CA ASN A 140 -7.84 2.89 -13.90
C ASN A 140 -8.65 3.79 -14.85
N SER A 141 -9.96 3.56 -14.96
CA SER A 141 -10.83 4.41 -15.77
C SER A 141 -10.90 5.83 -15.22
N ALA A 142 -11.07 5.98 -13.90
CA ALA A 142 -11.16 7.29 -13.25
C ALA A 142 -9.85 8.07 -13.34
N ILE A 143 -8.71 7.38 -13.20
CA ILE A 143 -7.37 7.97 -13.43
C ILE A 143 -7.28 8.50 -14.86
N ARG A 144 -7.57 7.68 -15.88
CA ARG A 144 -7.50 8.13 -17.29
C ARG A 144 -8.35 9.38 -17.53
N THR A 145 -9.63 9.34 -17.13
CA THR A 145 -10.52 10.50 -17.26
C THR A 145 -9.94 11.73 -16.58
N SER A 146 -9.43 11.61 -15.36
CA SER A 146 -8.82 12.74 -14.67
C SER A 146 -7.54 13.25 -15.35
N MET A 147 -6.71 12.38 -15.91
CA MET A 147 -5.49 12.79 -16.62
C MET A 147 -5.85 13.52 -17.93
N GLU A 148 -6.81 13.00 -18.70
CA GLU A 148 -7.32 13.63 -19.92
C GLU A 148 -7.94 15.01 -19.64
N GLU A 149 -8.77 15.13 -18.60
CA GLU A 149 -9.35 16.42 -18.17
C GLU A 149 -8.29 17.45 -17.74
N GLN A 150 -7.12 16.98 -17.28
CA GLN A 150 -5.97 17.80 -16.92
C GLN A 150 -5.02 18.07 -18.10
N GLY A 151 -5.41 17.68 -19.33
CA GLY A 151 -4.66 17.96 -20.55
C GLY A 151 -3.46 17.03 -20.78
N PHE A 152 -3.40 15.88 -20.12
CA PHE A 152 -2.35 14.90 -20.35
C PHE A 152 -2.61 14.04 -21.59
N LEU A 153 -1.52 13.65 -22.26
CA LEU A 153 -1.53 12.70 -23.37
C LEU A 153 -1.06 11.32 -22.91
N GLU A 154 -1.85 10.28 -23.16
CA GLU A 154 -1.42 8.88 -22.94
C GLU A 154 -0.43 8.48 -24.03
N VAL A 155 0.82 8.19 -23.66
CA VAL A 155 1.86 7.75 -24.61
C VAL A 155 2.45 6.43 -24.15
N GLU A 156 2.39 5.41 -24.99
CA GLU A 156 3.02 4.12 -24.72
C GLU A 156 4.53 4.18 -24.98
N THR A 157 5.33 3.61 -24.06
CA THR A 157 6.79 3.59 -24.16
C THR A 157 7.33 2.17 -24.39
N PRO A 158 8.49 2.01 -25.06
CA PRO A 158 9.04 0.69 -25.37
C PRO A 158 9.33 -0.18 -24.15
N MET A 159 9.09 -1.50 -24.27
CA MET A 159 9.44 -2.50 -23.24
C MET A 159 10.83 -3.13 -23.45
N LEU A 160 11.44 -2.98 -24.63
CA LEU A 160 12.76 -3.51 -24.93
C LEU A 160 13.74 -2.34 -25.05
N ILE A 161 14.46 -2.06 -23.97
CA ILE A 161 15.26 -0.85 -23.81
C ILE A 161 16.74 -1.20 -23.63
N ALA A 162 17.61 -0.19 -23.65
CA ALA A 162 18.98 -0.37 -23.19
C ALA A 162 18.99 -0.44 -21.66
N SER A 163 19.88 -1.26 -21.09
CA SER A 163 20.09 -1.30 -19.64
C SER A 163 20.71 0.02 -19.17
N THR A 164 20.24 0.51 -18.03
CA THR A 164 20.78 1.69 -17.34
C THR A 164 21.46 1.22 -16.05
N PRO A 165 22.66 1.73 -15.68
CA PRO A 165 23.38 1.27 -14.50
C PRO A 165 22.74 1.60 -13.14
N GLU A 166 21.52 2.13 -13.11
CA GLU A 166 20.89 2.71 -11.93
C GLU A 166 19.74 1.85 -11.40
N GLY A 167 19.52 1.91 -10.09
CA GLY A 167 18.35 1.31 -9.43
C GLY A 167 18.49 -0.20 -9.16
N ALA A 168 17.41 -0.93 -9.44
CA ALA A 168 17.32 -2.37 -9.22
C ALA A 168 18.07 -3.16 -10.30
N ARG A 169 18.11 -4.50 -10.17
CA ARG A 169 18.59 -5.34 -11.27
C ARG A 169 17.54 -5.40 -12.39
N ASP A 170 18.01 -5.30 -13.63
CA ASP A 170 17.17 -5.44 -14.82
C ASP A 170 16.86 -6.91 -15.13
N PHE A 171 15.63 -7.18 -15.56
CA PHE A 171 15.35 -8.37 -16.36
C PHE A 171 15.87 -8.18 -17.78
N VAL A 172 16.61 -9.15 -18.30
CA VAL A 172 17.22 -9.07 -19.64
C VAL A 172 16.54 -9.99 -20.66
N VAL A 173 16.44 -9.52 -21.91
CA VAL A 173 15.88 -10.25 -23.05
C VAL A 173 16.97 -10.44 -24.11
N PRO A 174 17.44 -11.67 -24.38
CA PRO A 174 18.50 -11.90 -25.35
C PRO A 174 18.05 -11.57 -26.78
N SER A 175 18.91 -10.87 -27.52
CA SER A 175 18.63 -10.54 -28.92
C SER A 175 18.99 -11.71 -29.84
N ARG A 176 17.99 -12.29 -30.51
CA ARG A 176 18.21 -13.29 -31.56
C ARG A 176 19.00 -12.71 -32.76
N LEU A 177 18.81 -11.42 -33.06
CA LEU A 177 19.39 -10.76 -34.24
C LEU A 177 20.85 -10.34 -34.01
N ARG A 178 21.25 -10.11 -32.76
CA ARG A 178 22.60 -9.67 -32.38
C ARG A 178 23.11 -10.55 -31.25
N PRO A 179 23.66 -11.74 -31.54
CA PRO A 179 24.19 -12.65 -30.54
C PRO A 179 25.17 -11.95 -29.59
N GLY A 180 25.06 -12.21 -28.29
CA GLY A 180 25.87 -11.56 -27.25
C GLY A 180 25.34 -10.21 -26.77
N THR A 181 24.22 -9.71 -27.32
CA THR A 181 23.56 -8.48 -26.85
C THR A 181 22.18 -8.77 -26.26
N PHE A 182 21.77 -7.91 -25.34
CA PHE A 182 20.53 -8.04 -24.57
C PHE A 182 19.78 -6.71 -24.55
N TYR A 183 18.45 -6.77 -24.54
CA TYR A 183 17.60 -5.68 -24.09
C TYR A 183 17.38 -5.81 -22.58
N ALA A 184 17.05 -4.72 -21.93
CA ALA A 184 16.48 -4.70 -20.59
C ALA A 184 14.97 -4.46 -20.67
N LEU A 185 14.22 -5.04 -19.72
CA LEU A 185 12.84 -4.63 -19.45
C LEU A 185 12.85 -3.42 -18.51
N PRO A 186 12.03 -2.38 -18.75
CA PRO A 186 12.11 -1.14 -18.00
C PRO A 186 11.66 -1.32 -16.54
N GLN A 187 12.48 -0.81 -15.62
CA GLN A 187 12.09 -0.64 -14.21
C GLN A 187 11.04 0.44 -14.01
N SER A 188 11.01 1.41 -14.94
CA SER A 188 9.98 2.44 -15.15
C SER A 188 10.21 3.12 -16.51
N PRO A 189 9.26 3.89 -17.04
CA PRO A 189 9.45 4.69 -18.26
C PRO A 189 10.30 5.97 -18.08
N GLN A 190 11.11 6.07 -17.02
CA GLN A 190 11.75 7.31 -16.56
C GLN A 190 12.50 8.09 -17.67
N LEU A 191 13.30 7.41 -18.49
CA LEU A 191 14.02 8.07 -19.59
C LEU A 191 13.07 8.52 -20.71
N PHE A 192 12.06 7.72 -21.04
CA PHE A 192 11.15 8.02 -22.14
C PHE A 192 10.20 9.17 -21.82
N LYS A 193 9.72 9.28 -20.57
CA LYS A 193 8.88 10.42 -20.18
C LYS A 193 9.66 11.73 -20.20
N GLN A 194 10.93 11.73 -19.81
CA GLN A 194 11.81 12.90 -19.97
C GLN A 194 12.02 13.25 -21.45
N LEU A 195 12.23 12.25 -22.33
CA LEU A 195 12.30 12.48 -23.77
C LEU A 195 10.98 13.04 -24.33
N CYS A 196 9.82 12.67 -23.78
CA CYS A 196 8.54 13.28 -24.15
C CYS A 196 8.49 14.78 -23.79
N MET A 197 9.08 15.18 -22.65
CA MET A 197 9.20 16.59 -22.28
C MET A 197 10.09 17.34 -23.27
N VAL A 198 11.26 16.77 -23.60
CA VAL A 198 12.15 17.32 -24.65
C VAL A 198 11.46 17.39 -26.01
N GLY A 199 10.62 16.42 -26.33
CA GLY A 199 9.84 16.34 -27.57
C GLY A 199 8.62 17.27 -27.65
N GLY A 200 8.32 18.03 -26.59
CA GLY A 200 7.23 19.00 -26.57
C GLY A 200 5.84 18.43 -26.33
N ILE A 201 5.72 17.23 -25.72
CA ILE A 201 4.43 16.66 -25.31
C ILE A 201 3.78 17.45 -24.16
N ASP A 202 4.57 18.22 -23.40
CA ASP A 202 4.19 19.07 -22.26
C ASP A 202 3.61 18.32 -21.04
N ARG A 203 2.62 17.45 -21.23
CA ARG A 203 1.98 16.65 -20.18
C ARG A 203 1.82 15.20 -20.64
N TYR A 204 2.67 14.33 -20.11
CA TYR A 204 2.69 12.90 -20.45
C TYR A 204 2.11 12.07 -19.31
N TYR A 205 1.33 11.05 -19.64
CA TYR A 205 1.05 9.96 -18.69
C TYR A 205 1.02 8.59 -19.38
N GLN A 206 1.17 7.54 -18.58
CA GLN A 206 0.99 6.16 -18.98
C GLN A 206 0.62 5.30 -17.77
N ILE A 207 -0.35 4.41 -17.91
CA ILE A 207 -0.49 3.29 -16.96
C ILE A 207 0.49 2.19 -17.38
N ALA A 208 1.75 2.39 -17.00
CA ALA A 208 2.89 1.63 -17.49
C ALA A 208 3.13 0.34 -16.69
N ARG A 209 3.59 -0.69 -17.38
CA ARG A 209 4.07 -1.92 -16.75
C ARG A 209 5.57 -1.84 -16.50
N CYS A 210 5.97 -2.16 -15.27
CA CYS A 210 7.32 -2.02 -14.77
C CYS A 210 7.85 -3.37 -14.27
N MET A 211 9.14 -3.61 -14.48
CA MET A 211 9.80 -4.88 -14.18
C MET A 211 11.05 -4.65 -13.31
N ARG A 212 11.12 -5.24 -12.12
CA ARG A 212 12.29 -5.14 -11.22
C ARG A 212 12.70 -6.52 -10.73
N ASP A 213 13.96 -6.91 -10.92
CA ASP A 213 14.52 -8.14 -10.38
C ASP A 213 15.04 -7.89 -8.95
N GLU A 214 14.10 -7.76 -8.01
CA GLU A 214 14.34 -7.60 -6.57
C GLU A 214 13.76 -8.76 -5.76
N ASP A 215 14.24 -8.94 -4.54
CA ASP A 215 13.62 -9.86 -3.58
C ASP A 215 12.15 -9.50 -3.33
N LEU A 216 11.28 -10.50 -3.47
CA LEU A 216 9.84 -10.34 -3.29
C LEU A 216 9.50 -10.04 -1.83
N ARG A 217 8.50 -9.18 -1.65
CA ARG A 217 7.89 -8.86 -0.35
C ARG A 217 6.37 -9.01 -0.47
N ALA A 218 5.66 -8.90 0.64
CA ALA A 218 4.19 -8.98 0.65
C ALA A 218 3.52 -7.99 -0.33
N ASP A 219 4.19 -6.89 -0.64
CA ASP A 219 3.74 -5.79 -1.49
C ASP A 219 4.58 -5.60 -2.76
N ARG A 220 5.60 -6.44 -3.01
CA ARG A 220 6.50 -6.32 -4.16
C ARG A 220 6.43 -7.55 -5.04
N GLN A 221 6.20 -7.32 -6.34
CA GLN A 221 6.18 -8.34 -7.39
C GLN A 221 7.19 -7.95 -8.48
N PHE A 222 7.70 -8.94 -9.20
CA PHE A 222 8.61 -8.68 -10.33
C PHE A 222 7.97 -7.78 -11.40
N GLU A 223 6.68 -8.01 -11.69
CA GLU A 223 5.87 -7.22 -12.61
C GLU A 223 4.81 -6.43 -11.83
N PHE A 224 4.76 -5.12 -12.03
CA PHE A 224 3.74 -4.27 -11.44
C PHE A 224 3.34 -3.15 -12.41
N MET A 225 2.28 -2.39 -12.06
CA MET A 225 1.83 -1.26 -12.87
C MET A 225 1.98 0.04 -12.09
N GLN A 226 2.39 1.08 -12.78
CA GLN A 226 2.47 2.45 -12.27
C GLN A 226 1.53 3.35 -13.07
N LEU A 227 0.93 4.33 -12.41
CA LEU A 227 0.57 5.57 -13.10
C LEU A 227 1.86 6.37 -13.19
N ASP A 228 2.47 6.38 -14.37
CA ASP A 228 3.65 7.16 -14.66
C ASP A 228 3.21 8.47 -15.32
N MET A 229 3.73 9.61 -14.85
CA MET A 229 3.44 10.92 -15.43
C MET A 229 4.66 11.83 -15.38
N GLU A 230 4.67 12.83 -16.24
CA GLU A 230 5.67 13.90 -16.28
C GLU A 230 5.04 15.18 -16.86
N MET A 231 5.48 16.34 -16.37
CA MET A 231 5.00 17.66 -16.80
C MET A 231 6.19 18.57 -17.10
N SER A 232 6.07 19.37 -18.15
CA SER A 232 7.03 20.44 -18.47
C SER A 232 6.60 21.75 -17.82
N PHE A 233 7.56 22.61 -17.51
CA PHE A 233 7.31 23.95 -16.95
C PHE A 233 6.47 23.96 -15.66
N SER A 234 6.55 22.88 -14.86
CA SER A 234 5.86 22.75 -13.58
C SER A 234 6.81 22.71 -12.39
N ASP A 235 6.32 23.19 -11.25
CA ASP A 235 6.99 23.02 -9.95
C ASP A 235 6.45 21.82 -9.16
N GLY A 236 7.09 21.50 -8.03
CA GLY A 236 6.70 20.40 -7.16
C GLY A 236 5.25 20.50 -6.66
N PRO A 237 4.81 21.66 -6.10
CA PRO A 237 3.41 21.88 -5.72
C PRO A 237 2.39 21.61 -6.84
N GLU A 238 2.65 22.07 -8.07
CA GLU A 238 1.77 21.81 -9.22
C GLU A 238 1.67 20.34 -9.58
N VAL A 239 2.79 19.59 -9.53
CA VAL A 239 2.77 18.14 -9.77
C VAL A 239 1.98 17.42 -8.69
N ARG A 240 2.19 17.77 -7.41
CA ARG A 240 1.46 17.16 -6.29
C ARG A 240 -0.04 17.45 -6.37
N ALA A 241 -0.44 18.67 -6.73
CA ALA A 241 -1.85 19.02 -6.93
C ALA A 241 -2.50 18.17 -8.05
N THR A 242 -1.78 17.96 -9.15
CA THR A 242 -2.22 17.17 -10.29
C THR A 242 -2.44 15.69 -9.93
N ILE A 243 -1.47 15.09 -9.23
CA ILE A 243 -1.60 13.71 -8.72
C ILE A 243 -2.74 13.61 -7.70
N SER A 244 -2.83 14.57 -6.77
CA SER A 244 -3.87 14.59 -5.74
C SER A 244 -5.26 14.60 -6.37
N ASN A 245 -5.45 15.35 -7.45
CA ASN A 245 -6.72 15.39 -8.19
C ASN A 245 -7.05 14.02 -8.84
N ALA A 246 -6.07 13.37 -9.48
CA ALA A 246 -6.25 12.05 -10.07
C ALA A 246 -6.56 10.97 -9.02
N VAL A 247 -5.87 11.00 -7.88
CA VAL A 247 -6.11 10.08 -6.76
C VAL A 247 -7.46 10.35 -6.10
N ALA A 248 -7.86 11.62 -5.97
CA ALA A 248 -9.17 12.00 -5.44
C ALA A 248 -10.31 11.49 -6.34
N ALA A 249 -10.18 11.64 -7.66
CA ALA A 249 -11.14 11.12 -8.63
C ALA A 249 -11.24 9.59 -8.58
N ALA A 250 -10.10 8.89 -8.50
CA ALA A 250 -10.06 7.44 -8.33
C ALA A 250 -10.71 6.98 -7.02
N THR A 251 -10.49 7.71 -5.94
CA THR A 251 -11.08 7.43 -4.63
C THR A 251 -12.59 7.63 -4.67
N GLU A 252 -13.06 8.77 -5.18
CA GLU A 252 -14.48 9.09 -5.35
C GLU A 252 -15.20 8.02 -6.18
N ALA A 253 -14.57 7.54 -7.25
CA ALA A 253 -15.14 6.48 -8.08
C ALA A 253 -15.40 5.19 -7.29
N ILE A 254 -14.64 4.89 -6.24
CA ILE A 254 -14.81 3.66 -5.45
C ILE A 254 -15.66 3.89 -4.20
N THR A 255 -15.46 5.00 -3.49
CA THR A 255 -16.07 5.26 -2.19
C THR A 255 -17.37 6.07 -2.30
N GLY A 256 -17.59 6.77 -3.42
CA GLY A 256 -18.65 7.76 -3.57
C GLY A 256 -18.34 9.12 -2.92
N THR A 257 -17.17 9.26 -2.29
CA THR A 257 -16.75 10.48 -1.59
C THR A 257 -15.37 10.91 -2.08
N ARG A 258 -15.27 12.15 -2.56
CA ARG A 258 -14.01 12.75 -3.01
C ARG A 258 -13.20 13.27 -1.82
N PRO A 259 -11.94 12.83 -1.62
CA PRO A 259 -11.02 13.48 -0.69
C PRO A 259 -10.79 14.93 -1.10
N THR A 260 -10.87 15.85 -0.14
CA THR A 260 -10.68 17.30 -0.39
C THR A 260 -9.31 17.80 0.03
N GLU A 261 -8.60 17.03 0.86
CA GLU A 261 -7.33 17.45 1.46
C GLU A 261 -6.27 16.37 1.30
N PHE A 262 -5.08 16.83 0.92
CA PHE A 262 -3.84 16.06 0.89
C PHE A 262 -2.80 16.87 1.67
N PRO A 263 -2.79 16.78 3.02
CA PRO A 263 -1.86 17.52 3.85
C PRO A 263 -0.40 17.26 3.45
N GLU A 264 0.49 18.20 3.75
CA GLU A 264 1.91 18.08 3.49
C GLU A 264 2.69 18.02 4.82
N MET A 265 3.76 17.24 4.85
CA MET A 265 4.67 17.11 5.99
C MET A 265 6.09 16.98 5.47
N THR A 266 7.05 17.62 6.11
CA THR A 266 8.46 17.43 5.72
C THR A 266 8.90 16.01 6.09
N TRP A 267 9.84 15.45 5.34
CA TRP A 267 10.47 14.17 5.65
C TRP A 267 11.04 14.18 7.06
N HIS A 268 11.68 15.29 7.44
CA HIS A 268 12.23 15.43 8.79
C HIS A 268 11.13 15.35 9.85
N ASP A 269 9.99 16.03 9.68
CA ASP A 269 8.87 15.94 10.62
C ASP A 269 8.24 14.55 10.65
N ALA A 270 8.09 13.90 9.50
CA ALA A 270 7.57 12.53 9.41
C ALA A 270 8.47 11.55 10.20
N MET A 271 9.78 11.62 9.97
CA MET A 271 10.76 10.82 10.71
C MET A 271 10.81 11.18 12.19
N ASN A 272 10.75 12.47 12.52
CA ASN A 272 10.90 12.95 13.90
C ASN A 272 9.67 12.65 14.77
N GLN A 273 8.46 12.71 14.19
CA GLN A 273 7.19 12.49 14.89
C GLN A 273 6.70 11.04 14.83
N TYR A 274 6.92 10.33 13.71
CA TYR A 274 6.37 9.00 13.47
C TYR A 274 7.43 7.90 13.30
N GLY A 275 8.70 8.27 13.09
CA GLY A 275 9.76 7.30 12.85
C GLY A 275 9.70 6.64 11.46
N SER A 276 9.01 7.25 10.51
CA SER A 276 8.86 6.74 9.15
C SER A 276 8.59 7.87 8.16
N ASP A 277 9.16 7.75 6.97
CA ASP A 277 8.90 8.53 5.75
C ASP A 277 7.55 8.22 5.09
N LYS A 278 6.87 7.16 5.53
CA LYS A 278 5.51 6.79 5.15
C LYS A 278 4.63 6.59 6.39
N PRO A 279 4.34 7.66 7.13
CA PRO A 279 3.66 7.54 8.41
C PRO A 279 2.22 7.07 8.24
N ASP A 280 1.79 6.15 9.11
CA ASP A 280 0.36 5.90 9.32
C ASP A 280 -0.18 6.93 10.31
N VAL A 281 -0.84 7.96 9.78
CA VAL A 281 -1.36 9.11 10.55
C VAL A 281 -2.72 8.86 11.21
N ARG A 282 -3.27 7.65 11.08
CA ARG A 282 -4.60 7.29 11.64
C ARG A 282 -4.66 7.22 13.15
N PHE A 283 -3.52 7.16 13.81
CA PHE A 283 -3.41 7.04 15.25
C PHE A 283 -2.25 7.89 15.76
N GLU A 284 -2.29 8.25 17.04
CA GLU A 284 -1.26 9.09 17.66
C GLU A 284 0.01 8.28 18.00
N MET A 285 0.44 8.31 19.27
CA MET A 285 1.68 7.69 19.77
C MET A 285 2.94 8.29 19.12
N TYR A 286 3.00 9.63 19.11
CA TYR A 286 4.15 10.37 18.56
C TYR A 286 5.44 10.08 19.32
N LEU A 287 6.56 10.14 18.60
CA LEU A 287 7.90 10.10 19.15
C LEU A 287 8.19 11.45 19.82
N ALA A 288 8.52 11.41 21.11
CA ALA A 288 8.93 12.59 21.86
C ALA A 288 10.45 12.64 22.00
N GLU A 289 11.02 13.84 21.88
CA GLU A 289 12.42 14.12 22.14
C GLU A 289 12.70 14.14 23.65
N LEU A 290 13.72 13.40 24.10
CA LEU A 290 14.07 13.24 25.52
C LEU A 290 15.56 13.52 25.79
N THR A 291 16.38 13.79 24.76
CA THR A 291 17.85 13.88 24.90
C THR A 291 18.28 14.91 25.96
N ASP A 292 17.61 16.06 26.01
CA ASP A 292 17.89 17.14 26.97
C ASP A 292 17.66 16.72 28.43
N LEU A 293 16.71 15.82 28.69
CA LEU A 293 16.43 15.30 30.04
C LEU A 293 17.58 14.49 30.62
N PHE A 294 18.45 13.95 29.75
CA PHE A 294 19.53 13.04 30.10
C PHE A 294 20.91 13.66 29.91
N ALA A 295 21.01 14.99 29.73
CA ALA A 295 22.29 15.67 29.52
C ALA A 295 23.31 15.41 30.65
N ASP A 296 22.82 15.29 31.89
CA ASP A 296 23.64 15.02 33.08
C ASP A 296 23.48 13.57 33.61
N THR A 297 22.99 12.65 32.76
CA THR A 297 22.68 11.29 33.20
C THR A 297 23.94 10.51 33.60
N GLY A 298 23.85 9.78 34.72
CA GLY A 298 24.87 8.82 35.13
C GLY A 298 24.73 7.45 34.45
N PHE A 299 23.68 7.26 33.65
CA PHE A 299 23.36 5.96 33.05
C PHE A 299 24.01 5.82 31.67
N ASN A 300 25.10 5.05 31.61
CA ASN A 300 25.89 4.85 30.38
C ASN A 300 25.08 4.46 29.13
N ALA A 301 23.96 3.75 29.28
CA ALA A 301 23.13 3.35 28.13
C ALA A 301 22.39 4.54 27.48
N PHE A 302 22.27 5.67 28.19
CA PHE A 302 21.67 6.91 27.71
C PHE A 302 22.72 7.97 27.31
N MET A 303 24.01 7.63 27.32
CA MET A 303 25.06 8.46 26.72
C MET A 303 25.05 8.32 25.19
N ALA A 304 24.02 8.87 24.55
CA ALA A 304 23.76 8.79 23.11
C ALA A 304 23.39 10.16 22.54
N PRO A 305 23.66 10.42 21.25
CA PRO A 305 23.35 11.71 20.62
C PRO A 305 21.84 11.94 20.41
N SER A 306 21.00 10.90 20.45
CA SER A 306 19.55 11.04 20.39
C SER A 306 18.85 10.00 21.28
N ILE A 307 17.99 10.50 22.16
CA ILE A 307 17.12 9.72 23.03
C ILE A 307 15.69 10.17 22.77
N LYS A 308 14.85 9.25 22.31
CA LYS A 308 13.42 9.51 22.12
C LYS A 308 12.60 8.44 22.80
N GLY A 309 11.32 8.73 23.00
CA GLY A 309 10.38 7.74 23.51
C GLY A 309 8.98 7.85 22.93
N ILE A 310 8.19 6.81 23.18
CA ILE A 310 6.76 6.73 22.86
C ILE A 310 5.98 6.26 24.08
N CYS A 311 4.68 6.56 24.12
CA CYS A 311 3.78 6.16 25.20
C CYS A 311 2.63 5.29 24.68
N ALA A 312 2.57 4.04 25.14
CA ALA A 312 1.44 3.15 24.90
C ALA A 312 0.39 3.34 26.00
N LYS A 313 -0.69 4.06 25.65
CA LYS A 313 -1.75 4.42 26.59
C LYS A 313 -2.55 3.20 27.07
N GLY A 314 -2.73 3.08 28.39
CA GLY A 314 -3.51 1.99 29.01
C GLY A 314 -2.98 0.57 28.77
N ALA A 315 -1.70 0.42 28.36
CA ALA A 315 -1.14 -0.84 27.92
C ALA A 315 -0.49 -1.68 29.04
N ALA A 316 -0.39 -1.17 30.27
CA ALA A 316 0.37 -1.79 31.35
C ALA A 316 -0.10 -3.21 31.69
N ASP A 317 -1.41 -3.45 31.67
CA ASP A 317 -2.01 -4.76 31.99
C ASP A 317 -1.90 -5.76 30.82
N GLN A 318 -1.88 -5.24 29.59
CA GLN A 318 -1.85 -6.06 28.37
C GLN A 318 -0.43 -6.54 28.03
N LEU A 319 0.57 -5.79 28.47
CA LEU A 319 1.99 -6.03 28.21
C LEU A 319 2.63 -6.75 29.40
N SER A 320 2.52 -8.08 29.43
CA SER A 320 3.23 -8.91 30.40
C SER A 320 4.75 -8.75 30.28
N ARG A 321 5.49 -9.16 31.32
CA ARG A 321 6.96 -9.10 31.30
C ARG A 321 7.55 -9.82 30.09
N ASN A 322 7.04 -11.00 29.77
CA ASN A 322 7.48 -11.78 28.60
C ASN A 322 7.22 -11.03 27.28
N LYS A 323 6.08 -10.34 27.14
CA LYS A 323 5.82 -9.50 25.95
C LYS A 323 6.82 -8.34 25.86
N LEU A 324 7.13 -7.68 26.97
CA LEU A 324 8.11 -6.58 27.01
C LEU A 324 9.53 -7.04 26.67
N ASP A 325 9.93 -8.22 27.16
CA ASP A 325 11.20 -8.82 26.79
C ASP A 325 11.22 -9.17 25.29
N GLY A 326 10.12 -9.69 24.72
CA GLY A 326 9.96 -9.91 23.29
C GLY A 326 10.03 -8.64 22.43
N LEU A 327 9.46 -7.52 22.89
CA LEU A 327 9.59 -6.22 22.24
C LEU A 327 11.04 -5.70 22.31
N THR A 328 11.74 -5.97 23.41
CA THR A 328 13.16 -5.64 23.56
C THR A 328 14.02 -6.41 22.55
N ASP A 329 13.72 -7.68 22.33
CA ASP A 329 14.39 -8.51 21.33
C ASP A 329 14.05 -8.08 19.90
N ALA A 330 12.81 -7.66 19.64
CA ALA A 330 12.41 -7.06 18.36
C ALA A 330 13.20 -5.77 18.08
N ALA A 331 13.28 -4.84 19.04
CA ALA A 331 14.05 -3.61 18.90
C ALA A 331 15.54 -3.87 18.60
N LYS A 332 16.14 -4.87 19.24
CA LYS A 332 17.53 -5.29 18.94
C LYS A 332 17.67 -5.86 17.54
N ARG A 333 16.72 -6.67 17.07
CA ARG A 333 16.71 -7.17 15.68
C ARG A 333 16.57 -6.03 14.66
N TRP A 334 15.89 -4.95 15.01
CA TRP A 334 15.81 -3.72 14.20
C TRP A 334 17.06 -2.82 14.32
N GLY A 335 18.05 -3.23 15.12
CA GLY A 335 19.36 -2.60 15.20
C GLY A 335 19.56 -1.66 16.38
N ALA A 336 18.61 -1.55 17.32
CA ALA A 336 18.85 -0.81 18.56
C ALA A 336 19.82 -1.57 19.48
N LYS A 337 20.61 -0.84 20.27
CA LYS A 337 21.41 -1.45 21.35
C LYS A 337 20.54 -2.06 22.46
N GLY A 338 19.35 -1.49 22.66
CA GLY A 338 18.37 -1.96 23.63
C GLY A 338 17.07 -1.16 23.57
N LEU A 339 16.09 -1.60 24.34
CA LEU A 339 14.81 -0.94 24.54
C LEU A 339 14.61 -0.77 26.05
N VAL A 340 14.43 0.46 26.49
CA VAL A 340 13.99 0.75 27.86
C VAL A 340 12.48 0.82 27.86
N TRP A 341 11.85 0.19 28.86
CA TRP A 341 10.41 0.33 29.08
C TRP A 341 10.13 0.70 30.54
N MET A 342 9.03 1.41 30.76
CA MET A 342 8.59 1.90 32.06
C MET A 342 7.09 1.72 32.19
N LYS A 343 6.64 0.87 33.12
CA LYS A 343 5.22 0.78 33.48
C LYS A 343 4.90 1.82 34.53
N VAL A 344 3.88 2.62 34.27
CA VAL A 344 3.44 3.68 35.18
C VAL A 344 2.36 3.13 36.12
N GLY A 345 2.68 3.07 37.41
CA GLY A 345 1.76 2.70 38.48
C GLY A 345 1.14 3.93 39.15
N ALA A 346 0.42 3.68 40.25
CA ALA A 346 -0.22 4.72 41.03
C ALA A 346 0.77 5.76 41.55
N ASN A 347 0.34 7.01 41.62
CA ASN A 347 1.12 8.15 42.12
C ASN A 347 2.47 8.37 41.38
N GLY A 348 2.59 7.92 40.12
CA GLY A 348 3.81 8.08 39.33
C GLY A 348 4.93 7.08 39.66
N GLU A 349 4.65 6.04 40.44
CA GLU A 349 5.62 4.96 40.68
C GLU A 349 5.93 4.21 39.38
N VAL A 350 7.21 4.07 39.03
CA VAL A 350 7.62 3.40 37.79
C VAL A 350 8.21 2.02 38.08
N SER A 351 7.62 1.00 37.45
CA SER A 351 8.24 -0.32 37.36
C SER A 351 9.06 -0.41 36.07
N SER A 352 10.38 -0.49 36.20
CA SER A 352 11.31 -0.64 35.08
C SER A 352 12.60 -1.35 35.51
N PRO A 353 13.23 -2.17 34.64
CA PRO A 353 14.55 -2.75 34.92
C PRO A 353 15.64 -1.70 35.15
N VAL A 354 15.45 -0.49 34.61
CA VAL A 354 16.45 0.59 34.64
C VAL A 354 16.10 1.73 35.60
N ALA A 355 14.93 1.71 36.25
CA ALA A 355 14.48 2.78 37.15
C ALA A 355 15.52 3.12 38.23
N LYS A 356 16.21 2.11 38.79
CA LYS A 356 17.25 2.30 39.82
C LYS A 356 18.51 3.04 39.34
N PHE A 357 18.69 3.17 38.03
CA PHE A 357 19.82 3.89 37.43
C PHE A 357 19.45 5.31 36.99
N MET A 358 18.20 5.71 37.19
CA MET A 358 17.68 7.02 36.84
C MET A 358 17.30 7.78 38.11
N SER A 359 17.50 9.09 38.07
CA SER A 359 17.04 10.02 39.09
C SER A 359 15.52 10.20 39.03
N GLU A 360 14.93 10.62 40.14
CA GLU A 360 13.50 10.96 40.20
C GLU A 360 13.15 12.09 39.21
N ALA A 361 14.07 13.04 38.98
CA ALA A 361 13.89 14.13 38.03
C ALA A 361 13.84 13.64 36.58
N GLU A 362 14.73 12.72 36.18
CA GLU A 362 14.71 12.09 34.85
C GLU A 362 13.41 11.31 34.63
N ILE A 363 13.00 10.50 35.61
CA ILE A 363 11.74 9.73 35.52
C ILE A 363 10.54 10.68 35.38
N ALA A 364 10.42 11.67 36.26
CA ALA A 364 9.32 12.64 36.21
C ALA A 364 9.30 13.41 34.88
N GLY A 365 10.46 13.83 34.37
CA GLY A 365 10.58 14.51 33.09
C GLY A 365 10.16 13.64 31.90
N VAL A 366 10.50 12.35 31.91
CA VAL A 366 10.06 11.39 30.89
C VAL A 366 8.54 11.23 30.92
N LEU A 367 7.95 11.02 32.11
CA LEU A 367 6.51 10.85 32.24
C LEU A 367 5.75 12.10 31.79
N ASP A 368 6.20 13.29 32.19
CA ASP A 368 5.61 14.57 31.80
C ASP A 368 5.67 14.78 30.28
N ARG A 369 6.86 14.60 29.67
CA ARG A 369 7.06 14.82 28.24
C ARG A 369 6.29 13.84 27.35
N LEU A 370 6.08 12.62 27.83
CA LEU A 370 5.26 11.60 27.17
C LEU A 370 3.77 11.68 27.56
N GLY A 371 3.39 12.63 28.43
CA GLY A 371 2.05 12.77 28.99
C GLY A 371 1.55 11.48 29.64
N ALA A 372 2.45 10.67 30.18
CA ALA A 372 2.19 9.32 30.65
C ALA A 372 1.50 9.33 32.01
N VAL A 373 0.44 8.54 32.13
CA VAL A 373 -0.38 8.42 33.35
C VAL A 373 -0.41 6.97 33.84
N GLU A 374 -0.97 6.76 35.03
CA GLU A 374 -1.18 5.42 35.59
C GLU A 374 -1.85 4.48 34.57
N GLY A 375 -1.28 3.29 34.38
CA GLY A 375 -1.74 2.30 33.40
C GLY A 375 -1.03 2.37 32.04
N ASP A 376 -0.20 3.38 31.81
CA ASP A 376 0.59 3.51 30.57
C ASP A 376 1.90 2.72 30.61
N VAL A 377 2.48 2.50 29.42
CA VAL A 377 3.86 2.00 29.26
C VAL A 377 4.64 2.95 28.36
N CYS A 378 5.73 3.51 28.89
CA CYS A 378 6.66 4.30 28.10
C CYS A 378 7.78 3.42 27.55
N PHE A 379 8.22 3.70 26.33
CA PHE A 379 9.34 3.02 25.67
C PHE A 379 10.36 4.05 25.21
N LEU A 380 11.65 3.81 25.47
CA LEU A 380 12.74 4.73 25.16
C LEU A 380 13.85 3.98 24.41
N VAL A 381 14.42 4.66 23.41
CA VAL A 381 15.59 4.22 22.65
C VAL A 381 16.64 5.33 22.66
N ALA A 382 17.89 4.97 22.88
CA ALA A 382 19.03 5.88 22.91
C ALA A 382 20.10 5.40 21.91
N ASP A 383 20.28 6.13 20.80
CA ASP A 383 21.21 5.81 19.71
C ASP A 383 21.46 7.05 18.80
N LYS A 384 22.00 6.87 17.60
CA LYS A 384 21.96 7.88 16.53
C LYS A 384 20.51 8.18 16.16
N TRP A 385 20.18 9.44 15.83
CA TRP A 385 18.82 9.90 15.54
C TRP A 385 18.08 8.98 14.56
N ALA A 386 18.68 8.66 13.40
CA ALA A 386 18.08 7.79 12.39
C ALA A 386 17.74 6.39 12.91
N LYS A 387 18.55 5.84 13.82
CA LYS A 387 18.29 4.52 14.43
C LYS A 387 17.20 4.61 15.49
N THR A 388 17.24 5.65 16.32
CA THR A 388 16.25 5.93 17.36
C THR A 388 14.86 6.09 16.75
N THR A 389 14.71 6.95 15.73
CA THR A 389 13.43 7.19 15.06
C THR A 389 12.91 5.94 14.36
N HIS A 390 13.76 5.24 13.59
CA HIS A 390 13.37 4.01 12.90
C HIS A 390 12.82 2.93 13.85
N VAL A 391 13.53 2.65 14.94
CA VAL A 391 13.14 1.59 15.89
C VAL A 391 11.84 1.94 16.62
N LEU A 392 11.69 3.20 17.05
CA LEU A 392 10.47 3.66 17.70
C LEU A 392 9.29 3.71 16.73
N GLY A 393 9.51 4.05 15.46
CA GLY A 393 8.47 4.01 14.42
C GLY A 393 7.94 2.60 14.17
N LEU A 394 8.83 1.61 14.10
CA LEU A 394 8.44 0.19 14.02
C LEU A 394 7.68 -0.26 15.26
N LEU A 395 8.16 0.11 16.45
CA LEU A 395 7.49 -0.22 17.71
C LEU A 395 6.10 0.42 17.82
N ARG A 396 5.97 1.67 17.38
CA ARG A 396 4.69 2.38 17.28
C ARG A 396 3.69 1.63 16.41
N LEU A 397 4.11 1.14 15.24
CA LEU A 397 3.24 0.35 14.35
C LEU A 397 2.86 -1.00 14.96
N GLU A 398 3.80 -1.68 15.63
CA GLU A 398 3.52 -2.96 16.31
C GLU A 398 2.48 -2.81 17.44
N LEU A 399 2.52 -1.69 18.17
CA LEU A 399 1.65 -1.45 19.33
C LEU A 399 0.30 -0.82 18.98
N GLY A 400 0.26 0.05 17.96
CA GLY A 400 -0.87 0.96 17.76
C GLY A 400 -1.54 0.92 16.39
N ARG A 401 -1.01 0.18 15.41
CA ARG A 401 -1.55 0.21 14.04
C ARG A 401 -3.00 -0.27 14.00
N PRO A 402 -3.96 0.56 13.54
CA PRO A 402 -5.33 0.15 13.42
C PRO A 402 -5.52 -0.81 12.23
N PRO A 403 -6.55 -1.68 12.28
CA PRO A 403 -6.94 -2.51 11.15
C PRO A 403 -7.07 -1.70 9.85
N VAL A 404 -6.76 -2.31 8.71
CA VAL A 404 -6.82 -1.64 7.39
C VAL A 404 -8.24 -1.14 7.06
N THR A 405 -9.27 -1.75 7.64
CA THR A 405 -10.67 -1.40 7.46
C THR A 405 -11.15 -0.26 8.36
N GLU A 406 -10.31 0.22 9.27
CA GLU A 406 -10.65 1.25 10.26
C GLU A 406 -9.87 2.54 10.03
N GLY A 407 -10.39 3.66 10.53
CA GLY A 407 -9.74 4.98 10.45
C GLY A 407 -9.83 5.70 9.09
N GLY A 408 -10.52 5.13 8.09
CA GLY A 408 -10.73 5.78 6.79
C GLY A 408 -9.47 5.85 5.92
N LEU A 409 -9.52 6.66 4.85
CA LEU A 409 -8.39 6.89 3.94
C LEU A 409 -7.73 8.22 4.28
N ASN A 410 -6.48 8.19 4.77
CA ASN A 410 -5.73 9.37 5.16
C ASN A 410 -4.53 9.50 4.24
N PHE A 411 -4.64 10.44 3.30
CA PHE A 411 -3.59 10.80 2.37
C PHE A 411 -2.64 11.81 3.02
N LEU A 412 -1.35 11.73 2.69
CA LEU A 412 -0.33 12.67 3.15
C LEU A 412 0.76 12.78 2.08
N TRP A 413 1.16 13.98 1.73
CA TRP A 413 2.40 14.22 1.01
C TRP A 413 3.54 14.35 2.00
N VAL A 414 4.59 13.57 1.80
CA VAL A 414 5.89 13.78 2.45
C VAL A 414 6.78 14.50 1.44
N ILE A 415 7.41 15.60 1.85
CA ILE A 415 8.21 16.49 1.00
C ILE A 415 9.58 16.75 1.62
N ASP A 416 10.47 17.45 0.93
CA ASP A 416 11.78 17.86 1.46
C ASP A 416 12.64 16.67 1.93
N PHE A 417 12.59 15.57 1.17
CA PHE A 417 13.46 14.42 1.41
C PHE A 417 14.94 14.82 1.31
N PRO A 418 15.84 14.17 2.06
CA PRO A 418 17.26 14.33 1.83
C PRO A 418 17.60 13.91 0.40
N LEU A 419 18.57 14.60 -0.20
CA LEU A 419 19.11 14.25 -1.51
C LEU A 419 19.97 12.98 -1.43
N PHE A 420 20.67 12.81 -0.30
CA PHE A 420 21.55 11.68 -0.04
C PHE A 420 21.18 10.99 1.28
N GLU A 421 21.12 9.65 1.28
CA GLU A 421 20.72 8.86 2.45
C GLU A 421 21.88 8.53 3.39
N SER A 422 23.09 8.40 2.85
CA SER A 422 24.29 8.04 3.58
C SER A 422 25.55 8.44 2.80
N ILE A 423 26.70 8.37 3.48
CA ILE A 423 28.02 8.44 2.85
C ILE A 423 28.62 7.04 2.98
N ASP A 424 29.12 6.49 1.87
CA ASP A 424 29.76 5.18 1.85
C ASP A 424 31.18 5.21 2.46
N ASP A 425 31.80 4.03 2.55
CA ASP A 425 33.14 3.88 3.14
C ASP A 425 34.23 4.61 2.33
N ASP A 426 33.99 4.89 1.05
CA ASP A 426 34.89 5.61 0.14
C ASP A 426 34.66 7.13 0.18
N GLY A 427 33.70 7.60 0.98
CA GLY A 427 33.35 9.02 1.11
C GLY A 427 32.37 9.52 0.05
N THR A 428 31.79 8.63 -0.75
CA THR A 428 30.83 8.95 -1.81
C THR A 428 29.41 8.97 -1.23
N PRO A 429 28.63 10.04 -1.46
CA PRO A 429 27.23 10.06 -1.06
C PRO A 429 26.38 9.07 -1.84
N VAL A 430 25.42 8.46 -1.15
CA VAL A 430 24.43 7.54 -1.74
C VAL A 430 23.12 8.29 -1.92
N SER A 431 22.62 8.35 -3.16
CA SER A 431 21.36 9.04 -3.50
C SER A 431 20.16 8.39 -2.81
N THR A 432 19.28 9.21 -2.20
CA THR A 432 18.03 8.72 -1.59
C THR A 432 17.01 8.26 -2.63
N HIS A 433 16.93 8.99 -3.75
CA HIS A 433 16.06 8.65 -4.88
C HIS A 433 16.95 8.36 -6.10
N HIS A 434 16.66 8.96 -7.25
CA HIS A 434 17.50 8.82 -8.45
C HIS A 434 18.41 10.05 -8.66
N PRO A 435 19.54 9.90 -9.37
CA PRO A 435 20.55 10.96 -9.62
C PRO A 435 20.09 12.19 -10.39
N PHE A 436 18.85 12.21 -10.88
CA PHE A 436 18.26 13.31 -11.67
C PHE A 436 17.34 14.20 -10.83
N THR A 437 17.32 14.01 -9.52
CA THR A 437 16.45 14.75 -8.58
C THR A 437 17.03 16.14 -8.33
N MET A 438 16.21 17.18 -8.51
CA MET A 438 16.62 18.56 -8.27
C MET A 438 16.88 18.79 -6.78
N PRO A 439 18.05 19.32 -6.38
CA PRO A 439 18.28 19.77 -5.01
C PRO A 439 17.33 20.91 -4.63
N HIS A 440 17.08 21.07 -3.34
CA HIS A 440 16.35 22.23 -2.83
C HIS A 440 17.18 23.50 -3.07
N GLU A 441 16.56 24.56 -3.59
CA GLU A 441 17.28 25.76 -4.05
C GLU A 441 18.06 26.44 -2.91
N ASP A 442 17.46 26.51 -1.72
CA ASP A 442 18.09 27.06 -0.52
C ASP A 442 19.34 26.30 -0.06
N ASP A 443 19.50 25.03 -0.45
CA ASP A 443 20.55 24.13 0.04
C ASP A 443 21.71 23.99 -0.96
N MET A 444 21.64 24.66 -2.12
CA MET A 444 22.66 24.62 -3.18
C MET A 444 24.07 25.04 -2.70
N HIS A 445 24.14 25.84 -1.64
CA HIS A 445 25.40 26.28 -1.04
C HIS A 445 26.17 25.13 -0.37
N LEU A 446 25.47 24.11 0.13
CA LEU A 446 26.07 22.90 0.75
C LEU A 446 26.71 21.98 -0.30
N ILE A 447 26.20 22.00 -1.53
CA ILE A 447 26.76 21.24 -2.67
C ILE A 447 28.04 21.94 -3.19
N SER A 448 28.00 23.27 -3.27
CA SER A 448 29.09 24.07 -3.87
C SER A 448 30.30 24.26 -2.95
N GLY A 449 30.17 23.92 -1.66
CA GLY A 449 31.13 24.26 -0.61
C GLY A 449 32.43 23.46 -0.60
N GLY A 450 32.51 22.33 -1.32
CA GLY A 450 33.72 21.49 -1.41
C GLY A 450 34.30 21.08 -0.05
N GLY A 451 33.45 20.96 0.99
CA GLY A 451 33.89 20.73 2.37
C GLY A 451 34.53 19.35 2.54
N ASP A 452 35.63 19.32 3.29
CA ASP A 452 36.46 18.13 3.62
C ASP A 452 35.73 17.02 4.43
N GLY A 453 34.40 17.02 4.47
CA GLY A 453 33.59 16.02 5.17
C GLY A 453 32.21 15.86 4.53
N GLY A 454 31.96 14.72 3.90
CA GLY A 454 30.70 14.41 3.20
C GLY A 454 29.44 14.48 4.07
N GLU A 455 29.55 14.58 5.40
CA GLU A 455 28.38 14.62 6.30
C GLU A 455 27.48 15.85 6.07
N GLU A 456 28.00 17.00 5.63
CA GLU A 456 27.16 18.17 5.30
C GLU A 456 26.22 17.91 4.12
N LEU A 457 26.59 17.02 3.21
CA LEU A 457 25.76 16.63 2.06
C LEU A 457 24.47 15.93 2.52
N LEU A 458 24.48 15.27 3.68
CA LEU A 458 23.29 14.62 4.24
C LEU A 458 22.21 15.62 4.68
N ASN A 459 22.55 16.91 4.77
CA ASN A 459 21.60 17.99 5.08
C ASN A 459 21.01 18.63 3.82
N VAL A 460 21.47 18.27 2.62
CA VAL A 460 20.92 18.79 1.37
C VAL A 460 19.55 18.17 1.15
N ARG A 461 18.49 18.99 1.15
CA ARG A 461 17.15 18.54 0.78
C ARG A 461 17.03 18.45 -0.73
N SER A 462 16.04 17.68 -1.16
CA SER A 462 15.66 17.50 -2.55
C SER A 462 14.23 17.97 -2.78
N GLN A 463 13.92 18.31 -4.03
CA GLN A 463 12.55 18.56 -4.48
C GLN A 463 11.84 17.24 -4.83
N ALA A 464 12.05 16.21 -4.00
CA ALA A 464 11.35 14.94 -4.07
C ALA A 464 10.17 14.92 -3.11
N TYR A 465 9.19 14.09 -3.44
CA TYR A 465 7.94 13.98 -2.69
C TYR A 465 7.30 12.61 -2.87
N ASP A 466 6.69 12.13 -1.80
CA ASP A 466 5.99 10.86 -1.75
C ASP A 466 4.54 11.05 -1.31
N LEU A 467 3.60 10.40 -1.99
CA LEU A 467 2.22 10.32 -1.56
C LEU A 467 2.04 9.06 -0.73
N VAL A 468 1.56 9.24 0.49
CA VAL A 468 1.34 8.18 1.48
C VAL A 468 -0.16 8.01 1.72
N LEU A 469 -0.62 6.77 1.88
CA LEU A 469 -1.97 6.43 2.36
C LEU A 469 -1.88 5.40 3.48
N ASN A 470 -2.30 5.79 4.69
CA ASN A 470 -2.40 4.88 5.84
C ASN A 470 -1.12 4.06 6.09
N GLY A 471 0.05 4.70 5.96
CA GLY A 471 1.37 4.08 6.13
C GLY A 471 1.90 3.29 4.92
N TRP A 472 1.25 3.42 3.76
CA TRP A 472 1.71 2.86 2.49
C TRP A 472 2.14 3.98 1.56
N GLU A 473 3.33 3.85 0.98
CA GLU A 473 3.76 4.70 -0.13
C GLU A 473 2.93 4.33 -1.37
N LEU A 474 2.11 5.26 -1.84
CA LEU A 474 1.29 5.10 -3.05
C LEU A 474 2.04 5.51 -4.32
N GLY A 475 2.98 6.45 -4.20
CA GLY A 475 3.77 6.93 -5.31
C GLY A 475 4.84 7.90 -4.85
N SER A 476 5.87 8.04 -5.68
CA SER A 476 7.04 8.89 -5.46
C SER A 476 7.35 9.68 -6.73
N GLY A 477 7.92 10.87 -6.58
CA GLY A 477 8.34 11.72 -7.68
C GLY A 477 9.32 12.80 -7.25
N SER A 478 9.87 13.51 -8.24
CA SER A 478 10.70 14.67 -7.98
C SER A 478 10.68 15.65 -9.15
N VAL A 479 10.96 16.92 -8.85
CA VAL A 479 11.36 17.88 -9.88
C VAL A 479 12.71 17.44 -10.44
N ARG A 480 12.84 17.44 -11.77
CA ARG A 480 14.07 16.98 -12.43
C ARG A 480 15.10 18.09 -12.56
N ILE A 481 16.37 17.71 -12.46
CA ILE A 481 17.46 18.58 -12.88
C ILE A 481 17.34 18.81 -14.39
N HIS A 482 17.18 20.07 -14.77
CA HIS A 482 17.08 20.52 -16.17
C HIS A 482 18.30 21.34 -16.61
N ARG A 483 19.27 21.51 -15.71
CA ARG A 483 20.50 22.28 -15.91
C ARG A 483 21.71 21.35 -15.93
N ALA A 484 22.43 21.36 -17.06
CA ALA A 484 23.57 20.46 -17.28
C ALA A 484 24.69 20.66 -16.25
N ASP A 485 24.93 21.89 -15.83
CA ASP A 485 25.96 22.21 -14.83
C ASP A 485 25.63 21.63 -13.45
N ILE A 486 24.36 21.65 -13.04
CA ILE A 486 23.91 21.03 -11.79
C ILE A 486 24.00 19.50 -11.90
N GLN A 487 23.56 18.92 -13.03
CA GLN A 487 23.62 17.47 -13.23
C GLN A 487 25.06 16.95 -13.19
N SER A 488 26.00 17.66 -13.81
CA SER A 488 27.42 17.33 -13.75
C SER A 488 27.96 17.37 -12.33
N GLN A 489 27.61 18.39 -11.53
CA GLN A 489 28.02 18.45 -10.12
C GLN A 489 27.49 17.25 -9.31
N ILE A 490 26.24 16.84 -9.54
CA ILE A 490 25.68 15.67 -8.87
C ILE A 490 26.40 14.39 -9.31
N PHE A 491 26.71 14.21 -10.59
CA PHE A 491 27.48 13.05 -11.06
C PHE A 491 28.90 13.02 -10.52
N GLU A 492 29.59 14.17 -10.44
CA GLU A 492 30.91 14.27 -9.81
C GLU A 492 30.86 13.84 -8.34
N LEU A 493 29.83 14.27 -7.60
CA LEU A 493 29.60 13.84 -6.22
C LEU A 493 29.33 12.35 -6.11
N LEU A 494 28.61 11.76 -7.07
CA LEU A 494 28.32 10.32 -7.11
C LEU A 494 29.47 9.47 -7.68
N GLY A 495 30.58 10.08 -8.09
CA GLY A 495 31.73 9.38 -8.67
C GLY A 495 31.53 8.83 -10.10
N ILE A 496 30.66 9.47 -10.89
CA ILE A 496 30.29 9.05 -12.26
C ILE A 496 31.07 9.80 -13.34
#